data_AF-A0A524HCD6-F1
#
_entry.id   AF-A0A524HCD6-F1
#
_cell.length_a   1.000
_cell.length_b   1.000
_cell.length_c   1.000
_cell.angle_alpha   90.00
_cell.angle_beta   90.00
_cell.angle_gamma   90.00
#
_symmetry.space_group_name_H-M   'P 1'
#
loop_
_entity.id
_entity.type
_entity.pdbx_description
1 polymer ?
#
loop_
_entity_poly.entity_id
_entity_poly.type
_entity_poly.pdbx_seq_one_letter_code
_entity_poly.pdbx_strand_id
1 'polypeptide(L)'
;MPALERVLAWLLDASPATEGFEIPRNRRLAILAQVLAEHPSAPGLKKQLQETWRRGLTIRFLAETGLPANVTPGRETIDRLVDRVVPRLEPEHDFSTVLGHLRLSDADATWISGLTAEQMKPWKAIVSVPRERCLEAMNIVAIRISAVGLSRPFLSIEPERDDAGSPFFRLTRMVHGVTDDPEGAERWEAWEECREACRRELERADELADTRGVSTDLIYRMEFLDAQLSRLDRLLEAGTGRETAKALASDLLHGTARGRGVRVIWHTALKRLARKVTEHTGEHGEHYVASNRLEWRLIGQSACWGGVV
;
A
#
# COMPACT_ATOMS: atom_id res chain seq x y z
N MET A 1 -12.02 7.24 19.65
CA MET A 1 -10.99 7.68 18.69
C MET A 1 -10.53 9.15 18.86
N PRO A 2 -11.39 10.16 19.11
CA PRO A 2 -11.00 11.57 19.04
C PRO A 2 -9.86 12.01 19.97
N ALA A 3 -9.71 11.37 21.14
CA ALA A 3 -8.59 11.65 22.04
C ALA A 3 -7.24 11.21 21.45
N LEU A 4 -7.19 10.04 20.79
CA LEU A 4 -5.97 9.55 20.15
C LEU A 4 -5.59 10.41 18.95
N GLU A 5 -6.57 10.79 18.13
CA GLU A 5 -6.36 11.69 16.99
C GLU A 5 -5.73 13.02 17.43
N ARG A 6 -6.24 13.63 18.52
CA ARG A 6 -5.66 14.87 19.08
C ARG A 6 -4.22 14.68 19.58
N VAL A 7 -3.92 13.56 20.22
CA VAL A 7 -2.55 13.24 20.67
C VAL A 7 -1.62 13.04 19.49
N LEU A 8 -2.06 12.31 18.46
CA LEU A 8 -1.30 12.11 17.23
C LEU A 8 -1.09 13.42 16.46
N ALA A 9 -2.11 14.26 16.34
CA ALA A 9 -2.01 15.57 15.72
C ALA A 9 -1.01 16.46 16.47
N TRP A 10 -1.09 16.54 17.79
CA TRP A 10 -0.12 17.28 18.62
C TRP A 10 1.31 16.74 18.46
N LEU A 11 1.48 15.42 18.32
CA LEU A 11 2.80 14.83 18.11
C LEU A 11 3.35 15.20 16.72
N LEU A 12 2.53 15.10 15.68
CA LEU A 12 2.92 15.29 14.28
C LEU A 12 3.11 16.76 13.90
N ASP A 13 2.48 17.70 14.62
CA ASP A 13 2.63 19.14 14.42
C ASP A 13 4.09 19.61 14.60
N ALA A 14 4.90 18.87 15.37
CA ALA A 14 6.32 19.17 15.53
C ALA A 14 7.22 18.60 14.43
N SER A 15 8.27 19.36 14.12
CA SER A 15 9.39 18.89 13.30
C SER A 15 10.06 17.64 13.90
N PRO A 16 10.49 16.67 13.07
CA PRO A 16 11.19 15.45 13.53
C PRO A 16 12.53 15.76 14.22
N ALA A 17 13.22 16.80 13.77
CA ALA A 17 14.48 17.30 14.31
C ALA A 17 14.29 18.70 14.92
N THR A 18 15.23 19.14 15.76
CA THR A 18 15.17 20.45 16.40
C THR A 18 15.34 21.55 15.35
N GLU A 19 14.26 22.26 15.05
CA GLU A 19 14.27 23.48 14.23
C GLU A 19 13.86 24.66 15.12
N GLY A 20 14.78 25.61 15.31
CA GLY A 20 14.53 26.80 16.14
C GLY A 20 14.22 26.48 17.61
N PHE A 21 13.13 27.04 18.12
CA PHE A 21 12.70 26.91 19.52
C PHE A 21 11.64 25.83 19.75
N GLU A 22 11.32 25.02 18.73
CA GLU A 22 10.32 23.98 18.84
C GLU A 22 10.82 22.77 19.66
N ILE A 23 9.94 22.19 20.48
CA ILE A 23 10.19 20.87 21.10
C ILE A 23 10.05 19.81 20.00
N PRO A 24 11.15 19.14 19.59
CA PRO A 24 11.11 18.19 18.49
C PRO A 24 10.26 16.97 18.83
N ARG A 25 9.77 16.30 17.80
CA ARG A 25 8.84 15.17 17.93
C ARG A 25 9.34 14.06 18.85
N ASN A 26 10.64 13.74 18.79
CA ASN A 26 11.27 12.75 19.68
C ASN A 26 11.17 13.16 21.17
N ARG A 27 11.30 14.45 21.47
CA ARG A 27 11.17 14.96 22.83
C ARG A 27 9.72 14.96 23.28
N ARG A 28 8.77 15.33 22.41
CA ARG A 28 7.32 15.21 22.68
C ARG A 28 6.93 13.76 23.00
N LEU A 29 7.44 12.80 22.23
CA LEU A 29 7.22 11.37 22.46
C LEU A 29 7.77 10.92 23.83
N ALA A 30 8.98 11.37 24.20
CA ALA A 30 9.58 11.07 25.50
C ALA A 30 8.79 11.68 26.66
N ILE A 31 8.34 12.93 26.54
CA ILE A 31 7.49 13.60 27.53
C ILE A 31 6.18 12.83 27.71
N LEU A 32 5.53 12.44 26.61
CA LEU A 32 4.27 11.69 26.68
C LEU A 32 4.46 10.33 27.39
N ALA A 33 5.59 9.66 27.15
CA ALA A 33 5.92 8.41 27.83
C ALA A 33 6.14 8.63 29.34
N GLN A 34 6.83 9.70 29.72
CA GLN A 34 7.08 10.08 31.11
C GLN A 34 5.77 10.41 31.83
N VAL A 35 4.94 11.29 31.26
CA VAL A 35 3.64 11.68 31.82
C VAL A 35 2.73 10.46 31.98
N LEU A 36 2.71 9.56 30.99
CA LEU A 36 1.92 8.32 31.08
C LEU A 36 2.45 7.37 32.17
N ALA A 37 3.74 7.37 32.46
CA ALA A 37 4.34 6.53 33.49
C ALA A 37 4.11 7.06 34.91
N GLU A 38 4.13 8.39 35.09
CA GLU A 38 3.95 9.06 36.38
C GLU A 38 2.47 9.25 36.76
N HIS A 39 1.54 9.05 35.82
CA HIS A 39 0.12 9.26 36.07
C HIS A 39 -0.45 8.24 37.09
N PRO A 40 -1.27 8.66 38.08
CA PRO A 40 -1.84 7.76 39.09
C PRO A 40 -2.64 6.57 38.51
N SER A 41 -3.29 6.80 37.37
CA SER A 41 -4.08 5.78 36.64
C SER A 41 -3.33 5.15 35.45
N ALA A 42 -1.99 5.19 35.44
CA ALA A 42 -1.16 4.70 34.34
C ALA A 42 -1.53 3.29 33.82
N PRO A 43 -1.80 2.28 34.66
CA PRO A 43 -2.19 0.95 34.18
C PRO A 43 -3.48 0.95 33.37
N GLY A 44 -4.50 1.69 33.85
CA GLY A 44 -5.79 1.82 33.18
C GLY A 44 -5.68 2.57 31.85
N LEU A 45 -4.93 3.67 31.82
CA LEU A 45 -4.68 4.44 30.59
C LEU A 45 -3.91 3.63 29.54
N LYS A 46 -2.86 2.90 29.95
CA LYS A 46 -2.11 2.02 29.04
C LYS A 46 -3.01 0.95 28.44
N LYS A 47 -3.86 0.32 29.26
CA LYS A 47 -4.84 -0.67 28.79
C LYS A 47 -5.85 -0.06 27.81
N GLN A 48 -6.38 1.13 28.09
CA GLN A 48 -7.29 1.82 27.18
C GLN A 48 -6.62 2.19 25.85
N LEU A 49 -5.37 2.67 25.88
CA LEU A 49 -4.59 2.95 24.68
C LEU A 49 -4.33 1.68 23.87
N GLN A 50 -3.97 0.58 24.53
CA GLN A 50 -3.80 -0.75 23.90
C GLN A 50 -5.09 -1.22 23.24
N GLU A 51 -6.22 -1.17 23.92
CA GLU A 51 -7.52 -1.57 23.36
C GLU A 51 -7.91 -0.68 22.19
N THR A 52 -7.70 0.63 22.31
CA THR A 52 -7.96 1.60 21.24
C THR A 52 -7.08 1.31 20.03
N TRP A 53 -5.80 1.04 20.24
CA TRP A 53 -4.84 0.64 19.20
C TRP A 53 -5.28 -0.65 18.50
N ARG A 54 -5.59 -1.70 19.26
CA ARG A 54 -6.03 -3.00 18.73
C ARG A 54 -7.35 -2.92 17.96
N ARG A 55 -8.28 -2.06 18.38
CA ARG A 55 -9.54 -1.81 17.65
C ARG A 55 -9.30 -1.06 16.34
N GLY A 56 -8.35 -0.12 16.35
CA GLY A 56 -7.92 0.65 15.16
C GLY A 56 -7.23 -0.19 14.09
N LEU A 57 -6.49 -1.22 14.50
CA LEU A 57 -5.83 -2.20 13.63
C LEU A 57 -6.83 -3.20 13.03
N THR A 58 -7.72 -2.70 12.17
CA THR A 58 -8.64 -3.54 11.42
C THR A 58 -7.88 -4.37 10.38
N ILE A 59 -8.48 -5.50 9.95
CA ILE A 59 -7.90 -6.32 8.87
C ILE A 59 -7.74 -5.47 7.60
N ARG A 60 -8.74 -4.64 7.31
CA ARG A 60 -8.75 -3.72 6.17
C ARG A 60 -7.64 -2.68 6.29
N PHE A 61 -7.43 -2.11 7.46
CA PHE A 61 -6.32 -1.18 7.71
C PHE A 61 -4.98 -1.82 7.33
N LEU A 62 -4.73 -3.04 7.83
CA LEU A 62 -3.49 -3.76 7.57
C LEU A 62 -3.36 -4.22 6.11
N ALA A 63 -4.45 -4.65 5.47
CA ALA A 63 -4.43 -5.22 4.13
C ALA A 63 -4.54 -4.19 2.99
N GLU A 64 -5.16 -3.03 3.21
CA GLU A 64 -5.54 -2.09 2.14
C GLU A 64 -4.97 -0.69 2.30
N THR A 65 -4.60 -0.26 3.51
CA THR A 65 -4.17 1.14 3.71
C THR A 65 -2.96 1.46 2.85
N GLY A 66 -3.10 2.52 2.05
CA GLY A 66 -2.05 2.99 1.14
C GLY A 66 -1.90 2.18 -0.14
N LEU A 67 -2.76 1.19 -0.37
CA LEU A 67 -2.80 0.38 -1.58
C LEU A 67 -4.03 0.77 -2.43
N PRO A 68 -4.04 0.45 -3.74
CA PRO A 68 -5.24 0.64 -4.55
C PRO A 68 -6.36 -0.31 -4.10
N ALA A 69 -7.60 0.18 -4.02
CA ALA A 69 -8.74 -0.60 -3.57
C ALA A 69 -9.31 -1.51 -4.68
N ASN A 70 -9.19 -1.07 -5.93
CA ASN A 70 -9.64 -1.80 -7.11
C ASN A 70 -8.48 -2.15 -8.04
N VAL A 71 -8.66 -3.26 -8.76
CA VAL A 71 -7.74 -3.84 -9.74
C VAL A 71 -7.85 -3.15 -11.13
N THR A 72 -8.86 -2.29 -11.31
CA THR A 72 -9.11 -1.58 -12.58
C THR A 72 -8.94 -0.07 -12.37
N PRO A 73 -8.13 0.62 -13.18
CA PRO A 73 -7.78 2.03 -12.97
C PRO A 73 -8.97 2.98 -13.10
N GLY A 74 -9.90 2.69 -14.02
CA GLY A 74 -11.12 3.50 -14.21
C GLY A 74 -12.07 3.40 -13.01
N ARG A 75 -12.25 2.19 -12.46
CA ARG A 75 -13.10 1.97 -11.29
C ARG A 75 -12.51 2.62 -10.04
N GLU A 76 -11.20 2.54 -9.85
CA GLU A 76 -10.52 3.22 -8.73
C GLU A 76 -10.70 4.74 -8.77
N THR A 77 -10.59 5.33 -9.95
CA THR A 77 -10.73 6.77 -10.14
C THR A 77 -12.16 7.23 -9.86
N ILE A 78 -13.16 6.49 -10.36
CA ILE A 78 -14.58 6.76 -10.11
C ILE A 78 -14.89 6.58 -8.62
N ASP A 79 -14.46 5.47 -8.02
CA ASP A 79 -14.71 5.16 -6.62
C ASP A 79 -14.17 6.27 -5.70
N ARG A 80 -12.93 6.74 -5.91
CA ARG A 80 -12.36 7.83 -5.10
C ARG A 80 -13.00 9.20 -5.38
N LEU A 81 -13.48 9.44 -6.60
CA LEU A 81 -14.23 10.66 -6.92
C LEU A 81 -15.58 10.66 -6.22
N VAL A 82 -16.28 9.52 -6.24
CA VAL A 82 -17.52 9.30 -5.50
C VAL A 82 -17.27 9.46 -4.01
N ASP A 83 -16.18 8.90 -3.47
CA ASP A 83 -15.85 8.98 -2.04
C ASP A 83 -15.56 10.41 -1.56
N ARG A 84 -15.12 11.28 -2.48
CA ARG A 84 -14.94 12.71 -2.19
C ARG A 84 -16.27 13.46 -2.03
N VAL A 85 -17.35 12.93 -2.60
CA VAL A 85 -18.69 13.54 -2.60
C VAL A 85 -19.65 12.83 -1.64
N VAL A 86 -19.50 11.51 -1.51
CA VAL A 86 -20.30 10.63 -0.65
C VAL A 86 -19.34 9.93 0.30
N PRO A 87 -19.21 10.39 1.55
CA PRO A 87 -18.40 9.70 2.54
C PRO A 87 -18.87 8.25 2.66
N ARG A 88 -17.99 7.28 2.42
CA ARG A 88 -18.31 5.88 2.70
C ARG A 88 -18.57 5.73 4.19
N LEU A 89 -19.51 4.86 4.55
CA LEU A 89 -19.66 4.38 5.93
C LEU A 89 -18.43 3.54 6.25
N GLU A 90 -17.33 4.19 6.62
CA GLU A 90 -16.17 3.52 7.18
C GLU A 90 -16.55 3.02 8.59
N PRO A 91 -16.07 1.83 9.01
CA PRO A 91 -16.23 1.39 10.38
C PRO A 91 -15.70 2.50 11.29
N GLU A 92 -16.50 2.96 12.26
CA GLU A 92 -16.22 4.12 13.13
C GLU A 92 -14.89 4.02 13.92
N HIS A 93 -14.22 2.87 13.83
CA HIS A 93 -13.01 2.53 14.56
C HIS A 93 -11.84 2.17 13.64
N ASP A 94 -11.90 2.45 12.33
CA ASP A 94 -10.79 2.17 11.41
C ASP A 94 -9.70 3.25 11.48
N PHE A 95 -8.43 2.86 11.60
CA PHE A 95 -7.32 3.82 11.62
C PHE A 95 -7.11 4.53 10.29
N SER A 96 -7.59 3.98 9.19
CA SER A 96 -7.56 4.63 7.88
C SER A 96 -8.20 6.03 7.92
N THR A 97 -9.35 6.17 8.60
CA THR A 97 -10.06 7.45 8.79
C THR A 97 -9.21 8.45 9.58
N VAL A 98 -8.63 8.00 10.71
CA VAL A 98 -7.78 8.84 11.57
C VAL A 98 -6.54 9.31 10.81
N LEU A 99 -5.84 8.40 10.12
CA LEU A 99 -4.67 8.77 9.32
C LEU A 99 -5.02 9.66 8.12
N GLY A 100 -6.24 9.54 7.58
CA GLY A 100 -6.77 10.39 6.53
C GLY A 100 -6.95 11.85 6.98
N HIS A 101 -7.37 12.07 8.22
CA HIS A 101 -7.50 13.41 8.81
C HIS A 101 -6.14 14.03 9.18
N LEU A 102 -5.17 13.20 9.54
CA LEU A 102 -3.81 13.65 9.82
C LEU A 102 -3.12 14.05 8.52
N ARG A 103 -2.49 15.23 8.46
CA ARG A 103 -1.73 15.72 7.29
C ARG A 103 -0.34 15.07 7.18
N LEU A 104 -0.28 13.74 7.25
CA LEU A 104 0.94 12.92 7.12
C LEU A 104 1.74 13.21 5.83
N SER A 105 3.05 13.14 5.94
CA SER A 105 4.05 13.31 4.89
C SER A 105 5.01 12.11 4.89
N ASP A 106 5.81 11.96 3.83
CA ASP A 106 6.89 10.95 3.82
C ASP A 106 7.91 11.14 4.96
N ALA A 107 8.07 12.37 5.45
CA ALA A 107 8.92 12.67 6.60
C ALA A 107 8.38 12.03 7.89
N ASP A 108 7.06 11.86 8.03
CA ASP A 108 6.45 11.23 9.21
C ASP A 108 6.74 9.73 9.25
N ALA A 109 6.65 9.06 8.10
CA ALA A 109 6.99 7.66 7.99
C ALA A 109 8.50 7.42 8.20
N THR A 110 9.34 8.28 7.62
CA THR A 110 10.80 8.26 7.83
C THR A 110 11.14 8.43 9.31
N TRP A 111 10.47 9.38 9.99
CA TRP A 111 10.63 9.59 11.42
C TRP A 111 10.31 8.32 12.23
N ILE A 112 9.18 7.65 11.97
CA ILE A 112 8.82 6.40 12.67
C ILE A 112 9.88 5.32 12.47
N SER A 113 10.35 5.13 11.23
CA SER A 113 11.41 4.14 10.96
C SER A 113 12.73 4.47 11.67
N GLY A 114 13.03 5.76 11.88
CA GLY A 114 14.22 6.24 12.55
C GLY A 114 14.20 6.16 14.08
N LEU A 115 13.07 5.78 14.71
CA LEU A 115 12.98 5.68 16.17
C LEU A 115 13.87 4.56 16.72
N THR A 116 14.71 4.89 17.70
CA THR A 116 15.61 3.92 18.34
C THR A 116 14.84 2.91 19.20
N ALA A 117 15.47 1.79 19.53
CA ALA A 117 14.87 0.78 20.43
C ALA A 117 14.53 1.37 21.80
N GLU A 118 15.37 2.29 22.31
CA GLU A 118 15.13 3.00 23.58
C GLU A 118 13.91 3.90 23.52
N GLN A 119 13.77 4.68 22.44
CA GLN A 119 12.61 5.55 22.23
C GLN A 119 11.31 4.76 22.09
N MET A 120 11.36 3.56 21.51
CA MET A 120 10.19 2.70 21.30
C MET A 120 9.83 1.84 22.53
N LYS A 121 10.78 1.62 23.46
CA LYS A 121 10.61 0.74 24.63
C LYS A 121 9.34 1.04 25.45
N PRO A 122 8.98 2.30 25.75
CA PRO A 122 7.76 2.61 26.51
C PRO A 122 6.46 2.29 25.75
N TRP A 123 6.53 2.27 24.42
CA TRP A 123 5.38 2.16 23.53
C TRP A 123 5.13 0.75 23.03
N LYS A 124 6.15 -0.13 23.05
CA LYS A 124 6.11 -1.47 22.45
C LYS A 124 4.86 -2.28 22.84
N ALA A 125 4.46 -2.23 24.11
CA ALA A 125 3.28 -2.94 24.60
C ALA A 125 1.96 -2.30 24.16
N ILE A 126 1.96 -0.99 23.85
CA ILE A 126 0.78 -0.25 23.40
C ILE A 126 0.58 -0.43 21.90
N VAL A 127 1.66 -0.30 21.12
CA VAL A 127 1.60 -0.29 19.65
C VAL A 127 1.87 -1.65 19.00
N SER A 128 1.82 -2.74 19.77
CA SER A 128 1.99 -4.09 19.23
C SER A 128 0.85 -4.45 18.28
N VAL A 129 1.19 -5.01 17.11
CA VAL A 129 0.21 -5.55 16.18
C VAL A 129 -0.13 -6.98 16.62
N PRO A 130 -1.41 -7.32 16.88
CA PRO A 130 -1.78 -8.69 17.25
C PRO A 130 -1.46 -9.66 16.11
N ARG A 131 -0.83 -10.79 16.45
CA ARG A 131 -0.46 -11.82 15.46
C ARG A 131 -1.65 -12.28 14.64
N GLU A 132 -2.80 -12.49 15.30
CA GLU A 132 -4.02 -12.98 14.66
C GLU A 132 -4.50 -12.01 13.57
N ARG A 133 -4.41 -10.70 13.83
CA ARG A 133 -4.77 -9.65 12.86
C ARG A 133 -3.84 -9.63 11.66
N CYS A 134 -2.54 -9.82 11.89
CA CYS A 134 -1.58 -9.96 10.80
C CYS A 134 -1.92 -11.16 9.92
N LEU A 135 -2.18 -12.33 10.52
CA LEU A 135 -2.52 -13.56 9.79
C LEU A 135 -3.81 -13.41 8.95
N GLU A 136 -4.86 -12.82 9.54
CA GLU A 136 -6.10 -12.51 8.83
C GLU A 136 -5.84 -11.59 7.63
N ALA A 137 -5.04 -10.54 7.81
CA ALA A 137 -4.69 -9.60 6.74
C ALA A 137 -3.83 -10.25 5.64
N MET A 138 -2.83 -11.06 6.01
CA MET A 138 -2.01 -11.83 5.06
C MET A 138 -2.88 -12.71 4.17
N ASN A 139 -3.85 -13.42 4.77
CA ASN A 139 -4.71 -14.32 4.03
C ASN A 139 -5.55 -13.56 2.98
N ILE A 140 -6.11 -12.40 3.34
CA ILE A 140 -6.84 -11.55 2.39
C ILE A 140 -5.93 -11.05 1.26
N VAL A 141 -4.73 -10.56 1.60
CA VAL A 141 -3.75 -10.05 0.63
C VAL A 141 -3.31 -11.18 -0.31
N ALA A 142 -2.98 -12.36 0.22
CA ALA A 142 -2.57 -13.53 -0.56
C ALA A 142 -3.66 -13.97 -1.55
N ILE A 143 -4.92 -14.06 -1.10
CA ILE A 143 -6.05 -14.40 -1.98
C ILE A 143 -6.22 -13.38 -3.09
N ARG A 144 -6.06 -12.07 -2.81
CA ARG A 144 -6.15 -11.00 -3.81
C ARG A 144 -5.05 -11.09 -4.84
N ILE A 145 -3.81 -11.31 -4.39
CA ILE A 145 -2.66 -11.52 -5.29
C ILE A 145 -2.92 -12.71 -6.21
N SER A 146 -3.32 -13.86 -5.64
CA SER A 146 -3.67 -15.06 -6.42
C SER A 146 -4.79 -14.77 -7.42
N ALA A 147 -5.85 -14.07 -7.02
CA ALA A 147 -6.98 -13.76 -7.91
C ALA A 147 -6.59 -12.87 -9.10
N VAL A 148 -5.72 -11.87 -8.88
CA VAL A 148 -5.26 -10.99 -9.96
C VAL A 148 -4.21 -11.68 -10.84
N GLY A 149 -3.25 -12.37 -10.22
CA GLY A 149 -2.17 -13.07 -10.93
C GLY A 149 -2.62 -14.31 -11.72
N LEU A 150 -3.79 -14.88 -11.39
CA LEU A 150 -4.45 -15.93 -12.17
C LEU A 150 -5.49 -15.39 -13.15
N SER A 151 -5.50 -14.07 -13.40
CA SER A 151 -6.37 -13.50 -14.42
C SER A 151 -5.82 -13.76 -15.84
N ARG A 152 -6.72 -13.78 -16.83
CA ARG A 152 -6.37 -14.09 -18.23
C ARG A 152 -5.16 -13.34 -18.78
N PRO A 153 -4.98 -12.02 -18.54
CA PRO A 153 -3.81 -11.30 -19.05
C PRO A 153 -2.49 -11.92 -18.60
N PHE A 154 -2.39 -12.38 -17.36
CA PHE A 154 -1.17 -13.00 -16.83
C PHE A 154 -1.01 -14.45 -17.29
N LEU A 155 -2.09 -15.24 -17.31
CA LEU A 155 -2.02 -16.61 -17.82
C LEU A 155 -1.70 -16.67 -19.33
N SER A 156 -2.13 -15.66 -20.09
CA SER A 156 -1.84 -15.57 -21.53
C SER A 156 -0.40 -15.19 -21.88
N ILE A 157 0.44 -14.86 -20.88
CA ILE A 157 1.86 -14.57 -21.10
C ILE A 157 2.59 -15.82 -21.58
N GLU A 158 2.27 -16.98 -20.98
CA GLU A 158 2.87 -18.27 -21.29
C GLU A 158 1.76 -19.30 -21.54
N PRO A 159 1.09 -19.26 -22.72
CA PRO A 159 -0.12 -20.04 -22.98
C PRO A 159 0.10 -21.56 -23.01
N GLU A 160 1.35 -22.02 -23.13
CA GLU A 160 1.72 -23.43 -23.10
C GLU A 160 1.91 -23.98 -21.68
N ARG A 161 2.03 -23.10 -20.67
CA ARG A 161 2.18 -23.49 -19.28
C ARG A 161 0.82 -23.83 -18.69
N ASP A 162 0.75 -24.94 -17.95
CA ASP A 162 -0.42 -25.26 -17.12
C ASP A 162 -0.68 -24.15 -16.08
N ASP A 163 -1.94 -23.79 -15.86
CA ASP A 163 -2.33 -22.71 -14.94
C ASP A 163 -1.83 -23.00 -13.51
N ALA A 164 -1.79 -24.27 -13.09
CA ALA A 164 -1.26 -24.68 -11.79
C ALA A 164 0.28 -24.50 -11.67
N GLY A 165 0.97 -24.35 -12.81
CA GLY A 165 2.38 -23.98 -12.89
C GLY A 165 2.65 -22.54 -12.49
N SER A 166 1.63 -21.66 -12.54
CA SER A 166 1.76 -20.25 -12.15
C SER A 166 2.21 -20.11 -10.68
N PRO A 167 3.19 -19.24 -10.37
CA PRO A 167 3.58 -19.00 -8.98
C PRO A 167 2.45 -18.36 -8.16
N PHE A 168 1.56 -17.59 -8.79
CA PHE A 168 0.38 -17.02 -8.14
C PHE A 168 -0.61 -18.09 -7.65
N PHE A 169 -0.62 -19.28 -8.26
CA PHE A 169 -1.43 -20.42 -7.83
C PHE A 169 -0.94 -20.99 -6.49
N ARG A 170 0.38 -21.09 -6.30
CA ARG A 170 0.98 -21.68 -5.09
C ARG A 170 1.10 -20.68 -3.93
N LEU A 171 1.01 -19.38 -4.20
CA LEU A 171 1.28 -18.29 -3.26
C LEU A 171 0.57 -18.45 -1.91
N THR A 172 -0.75 -18.69 -1.91
CA THR A 172 -1.51 -18.81 -0.65
C THR A 172 -1.02 -19.99 0.21
N ARG A 173 -0.62 -21.11 -0.41
CA ARG A 173 -0.05 -22.26 0.29
C ARG A 173 1.31 -21.93 0.91
N MET A 174 2.15 -21.17 0.22
CA MET A 174 3.48 -20.79 0.73
C MET A 174 3.35 -19.84 1.92
N VAL A 175 2.42 -18.88 1.85
CA VAL A 175 2.07 -18.01 2.98
C VAL A 175 1.63 -18.83 4.18
N HIS A 176 0.69 -19.78 3.99
CA HIS A 176 0.23 -20.66 5.09
C HIS A 176 1.37 -21.49 5.67
N GLY A 177 2.28 -21.99 4.84
CA GLY A 177 3.47 -22.72 5.29
C GLY A 177 4.35 -21.91 6.26
N VAL A 178 4.57 -20.63 5.97
CA VAL A 178 5.31 -19.72 6.87
C VAL A 178 4.52 -19.39 8.13
N THR A 179 3.19 -19.24 8.03
CA THR A 179 2.38 -18.90 9.20
C THR A 179 2.22 -20.07 10.17
N ASP A 180 2.23 -21.30 9.66
CA ASP A 180 2.12 -22.53 10.44
C ASP A 180 3.43 -22.87 11.16
N ASP A 181 4.56 -22.63 10.49
CA ASP A 181 5.91 -22.83 11.04
C ASP A 181 6.81 -21.62 10.74
N PRO A 182 6.74 -20.56 11.59
CA PRO A 182 7.49 -19.33 11.38
C PRO A 182 8.99 -19.45 11.70
N GLU A 183 9.40 -20.48 12.44
CA GLU A 183 10.80 -20.74 12.79
C GLU A 183 11.51 -21.61 11.74
N GLY A 184 10.75 -22.42 10.98
CA GLY A 184 11.27 -23.26 9.90
C GLY A 184 11.93 -22.48 8.77
N ALA A 185 13.25 -22.61 8.62
CA ALA A 185 14.01 -21.99 7.54
C ALA A 185 13.50 -22.41 6.15
N GLU A 186 13.20 -23.70 5.97
CA GLU A 186 12.68 -24.25 4.70
C GLU A 186 11.37 -23.58 4.25
N ARG A 187 10.49 -23.21 5.20
CA ARG A 187 9.22 -22.52 4.88
C ARG A 187 9.47 -21.13 4.32
N TRP A 188 10.44 -20.44 4.90
CA TRP A 188 10.82 -19.11 4.45
C TRP A 188 11.58 -19.12 3.12
N GLU A 189 12.43 -20.11 2.90
CA GLU A 189 13.07 -20.34 1.59
C GLU A 189 12.01 -20.60 0.51
N ALA A 190 11.03 -21.47 0.78
CA ALA A 190 9.93 -21.73 -0.15
C ALA A 190 9.06 -20.48 -0.42
N TRP A 191 8.83 -19.64 0.60
CA TRP A 191 8.16 -18.35 0.42
C TRP A 191 8.97 -17.41 -0.47
N GLU A 192 10.26 -17.26 -0.20
CA GLU A 192 11.19 -16.42 -0.95
C GLU A 192 11.24 -16.83 -2.43
N GLU A 193 11.40 -18.13 -2.71
CA GLU A 193 11.40 -18.67 -4.06
C GLU A 193 10.07 -18.39 -4.80
N CYS A 194 8.94 -18.57 -4.11
CA CYS A 194 7.62 -18.31 -4.67
C CYS A 194 7.41 -16.82 -4.96
N ARG A 195 7.88 -15.96 -4.06
CA ARG A 195 7.81 -14.50 -4.21
C ARG A 195 8.64 -14.02 -5.39
N GLU A 196 9.89 -14.47 -5.49
CA GLU A 196 10.75 -14.15 -6.61
C GLU A 196 10.21 -14.70 -7.94
N ALA A 197 9.57 -15.87 -7.92
CA ALA A 197 8.86 -16.38 -9.09
C ALA A 197 7.68 -15.47 -9.49
N CYS A 198 6.90 -14.95 -8.53
CA CYS A 198 5.85 -13.98 -8.83
C CYS A 198 6.42 -12.69 -9.42
N ARG A 199 7.53 -12.16 -8.89
CA ARG A 199 8.20 -10.95 -9.42
C ARG A 199 8.70 -11.16 -10.85
N ARG A 200 9.32 -12.31 -11.15
CA ARG A 200 9.73 -12.64 -12.52
C ARG A 200 8.55 -12.71 -13.50
N GLU A 201 7.39 -13.20 -13.08
CA GLU A 201 6.18 -13.16 -13.92
C GLU A 201 5.72 -11.72 -14.20
N LEU A 202 5.82 -10.82 -13.22
CA LEU A 202 5.53 -9.40 -13.43
C LEU A 202 6.52 -8.75 -14.39
N GLU A 203 7.82 -9.04 -14.26
CA GLU A 203 8.85 -8.55 -15.18
C GLU A 203 8.61 -9.02 -16.62
N ARG A 204 8.29 -10.30 -16.82
CA ARG A 204 7.90 -10.83 -18.14
C ARG A 204 6.65 -10.16 -18.67
N ALA A 205 5.66 -9.89 -17.81
CA ALA A 205 4.46 -9.16 -18.19
C ALA A 205 4.79 -7.74 -18.68
N ASP A 206 5.78 -7.07 -18.05
CA ASP A 206 6.29 -5.75 -18.45
C ASP A 206 6.96 -5.82 -19.83
N GLU A 207 7.84 -6.80 -20.04
CA GLU A 207 8.56 -6.99 -21.31
C GLU A 207 7.60 -7.29 -22.49
N LEU A 208 6.59 -8.14 -22.26
CA LEU A 208 5.54 -8.38 -23.25
C LEU A 208 4.67 -7.13 -23.46
N ALA A 209 4.41 -6.36 -22.40
CA ALA A 209 3.70 -5.10 -22.50
C ALA A 209 4.47 -4.03 -23.29
N ASP A 210 5.79 -4.09 -23.26
CA ASP A 210 6.69 -3.25 -24.04
C ASP A 210 6.71 -3.61 -25.53
N THR A 211 6.66 -4.89 -25.87
CA THR A 211 6.71 -5.35 -27.26
C THR A 211 5.38 -5.39 -27.99
N ARG A 212 4.24 -5.57 -27.30
CA ARG A 212 2.92 -5.80 -27.93
C ARG A 212 1.91 -4.65 -27.82
N GLY A 213 2.28 -3.52 -27.21
CA GLY A 213 1.39 -2.34 -27.10
C GLY A 213 0.21 -2.58 -26.16
N VAL A 214 0.50 -2.93 -24.91
CA VAL A 214 -0.52 -3.40 -23.95
C VAL A 214 -1.32 -2.27 -23.28
N SER A 215 -2.54 -2.61 -22.85
CA SER A 215 -3.48 -1.73 -22.16
C SER A 215 -2.96 -1.20 -20.82
N THR A 216 -3.33 0.05 -20.50
CA THR A 216 -3.10 0.69 -19.18
C THR A 216 -3.61 -0.17 -18.01
N ASP A 217 -4.59 -1.04 -18.25
CA ASP A 217 -5.13 -1.98 -17.27
C ASP A 217 -4.10 -3.02 -16.82
N LEU A 218 -3.28 -3.60 -17.71
CA LEU A 218 -2.28 -4.60 -17.30
C LEU A 218 -1.17 -3.96 -16.46
N ILE A 219 -0.67 -2.79 -16.88
CA ILE A 219 0.35 -2.03 -16.14
C ILE A 219 -0.14 -1.74 -14.72
N TYR A 220 -1.38 -1.27 -14.59
CA TYR A 220 -1.97 -0.99 -13.29
C TYR A 220 -2.13 -2.26 -12.43
N ARG A 221 -2.50 -3.41 -13.03
CA ARG A 221 -2.55 -4.70 -12.31
C ARG A 221 -1.17 -5.14 -11.83
N MET A 222 -0.12 -4.90 -12.61
CA MET A 222 1.24 -5.23 -12.21
C MET A 222 1.71 -4.37 -11.04
N GLU A 223 1.47 -3.05 -11.10
CA GLU A 223 1.76 -2.15 -9.98
C GLU A 223 0.95 -2.52 -8.73
N PHE A 224 -0.31 -2.93 -8.90
CA PHE A 224 -1.13 -3.47 -7.82
C PHE A 224 -0.53 -4.75 -7.22
N LEU A 225 -0.14 -5.71 -8.04
CA LEU A 225 0.46 -6.97 -7.60
C LEU A 225 1.78 -6.76 -6.85
N ASP A 226 2.66 -5.89 -7.36
CA ASP A 226 3.94 -5.56 -6.71
C ASP A 226 3.74 -4.91 -5.34
N ALA A 227 2.80 -3.96 -5.23
CA ALA A 227 2.47 -3.31 -3.98
C ALA A 227 1.84 -4.29 -2.96
N GLN A 228 0.97 -5.21 -3.42
CA GLN A 228 0.38 -6.24 -2.58
C GLN A 228 1.41 -7.28 -2.12
N LEU A 229 2.35 -7.69 -2.98
CA LEU A 229 3.45 -8.60 -2.61
C LEU A 229 4.33 -7.98 -1.51
N SER A 230 4.68 -6.71 -1.67
CA SER A 230 5.45 -5.97 -0.66
C SER A 230 4.68 -5.83 0.66
N ARG A 231 3.37 -5.58 0.63
CA ARG A 231 2.54 -5.58 1.85
C ARG A 231 2.49 -6.97 2.50
N LEU A 232 2.39 -8.03 1.71
CA LEU A 232 2.38 -9.40 2.21
C LEU A 232 3.66 -9.74 2.97
N ASP A 233 4.83 -9.35 2.45
CA ASP A 233 6.12 -9.48 3.15
C ASP A 233 6.10 -8.77 4.51
N ARG A 234 5.68 -7.50 4.55
CA ARG A 234 5.61 -6.72 5.80
C ARG A 234 4.68 -7.34 6.82
N LEU A 235 3.55 -7.88 6.36
CA LEU A 235 2.61 -8.56 7.24
C LEU A 235 3.22 -9.85 7.78
N LEU A 236 3.82 -10.69 6.91
CA LEU A 236 4.49 -11.93 7.30
C LEU A 236 5.55 -11.68 8.37
N GLU A 237 6.47 -10.74 8.14
CA GLU A 237 7.53 -10.43 9.10
C GLU A 237 6.97 -9.90 10.44
N ALA A 238 5.93 -9.07 10.40
CA ALA A 238 5.27 -8.55 11.61
C ALA A 238 4.49 -9.62 12.38
N GLY A 239 3.77 -10.52 11.69
CA GLY A 239 2.97 -11.58 12.30
C GLY A 239 3.79 -12.77 12.80
N THR A 240 4.99 -12.98 12.25
CA THR A 240 5.94 -14.01 12.69
C THR A 240 6.95 -13.50 13.72
N GLY A 241 7.00 -12.18 13.97
CA GLY A 241 7.91 -11.57 14.92
C GLY A 241 9.35 -11.40 14.40
N ARG A 242 9.59 -11.59 13.10
CA ARG A 242 10.90 -11.37 12.44
C ARG A 242 11.23 -9.90 12.23
N GLU A 243 10.21 -9.03 12.19
CA GLU A 243 10.39 -7.59 12.08
C GLU A 243 9.71 -6.83 13.23
N THR A 244 10.23 -5.65 13.55
CA THR A 244 9.58 -4.76 14.52
C THR A 244 8.31 -4.14 13.93
N ALA A 245 7.26 -4.00 14.75
CA ALA A 245 6.01 -3.31 14.37
C ALA A 245 6.21 -1.91 13.75
N LYS A 246 7.40 -1.31 13.92
CA LYS A 246 7.79 -0.01 13.34
C LYS A 246 7.84 -0.02 11.81
N ALA A 247 8.30 -1.11 11.20
CA ALA A 247 8.49 -1.13 9.75
C ALA A 247 7.15 -1.30 9.01
N LEU A 248 6.28 -2.18 9.49
CA LEU A 248 4.88 -2.24 9.03
C LEU A 248 4.17 -0.90 9.27
N ALA A 249 4.37 -0.25 10.42
CA ALA A 249 3.81 1.08 10.66
C ALA A 249 4.35 2.14 9.69
N SER A 250 5.66 2.11 9.38
CA SER A 250 6.27 3.02 8.40
C SER A 250 5.71 2.79 6.99
N ASP A 251 5.56 1.54 6.56
CA ASP A 251 4.94 1.19 5.27
C ASP A 251 3.51 1.72 5.17
N LEU A 252 2.70 1.52 6.22
CA LEU A 252 1.32 2.03 6.29
C LEU A 252 1.27 3.56 6.24
N LEU A 253 2.19 4.25 6.91
CA LEU A 253 2.26 5.72 6.88
C LEU A 253 2.73 6.25 5.53
N HIS A 254 3.75 5.65 4.93
CA HIS A 254 4.19 6.00 3.57
C HIS A 254 3.04 5.80 2.58
N GLY A 255 2.35 4.66 2.67
CA GLY A 255 1.17 4.36 1.87
C GLY A 255 0.06 5.39 2.07
N THR A 256 -0.19 5.86 3.29
CA THR A 256 -1.21 6.89 3.55
C THR A 256 -0.79 8.26 3.04
N ALA A 257 0.47 8.66 3.29
CA ALA A 257 1.02 9.94 2.85
C ALA A 257 1.02 10.06 1.32
N ARG A 258 1.42 8.99 0.63
CA ARG A 258 1.41 8.89 -0.84
C ARG A 258 0.01 8.66 -1.39
N GLY A 259 -0.83 7.93 -0.67
CA GLY A 259 -2.21 7.59 -1.02
C GLY A 259 -3.17 8.78 -1.10
N ARG A 260 -2.82 9.92 -0.50
CA ARG A 260 -3.49 11.22 -0.78
C ARG A 260 -3.27 11.71 -2.22
N GLY A 261 -2.37 11.08 -2.96
CA GLY A 261 -2.17 11.27 -4.38
C GLY A 261 -2.19 9.94 -5.12
N VAL A 262 -3.36 9.58 -5.67
CA VAL A 262 -3.49 8.70 -6.85
C VAL A 262 -2.42 9.03 -7.91
N ARG A 263 -2.01 10.31 -7.96
CA ARG A 263 -0.89 10.84 -8.74
C ARG A 263 0.43 10.08 -8.65
N VAL A 264 0.82 9.39 -7.57
CA VAL A 264 2.16 8.78 -7.48
C VAL A 264 2.26 7.47 -8.26
N ILE A 265 1.23 6.62 -8.16
CA ILE A 265 1.10 5.39 -8.98
C ILE A 265 0.89 5.81 -10.44
N TRP A 266 -0.01 6.76 -10.68
CA TRP A 266 -0.24 7.33 -12.01
C TRP A 266 0.99 8.02 -12.61
N HIS A 267 1.82 8.75 -11.84
CA HIS A 267 3.04 9.38 -12.38
C HIS A 267 4.12 8.36 -12.68
N THR A 268 4.19 7.24 -11.95
CA THR A 268 5.21 6.21 -12.23
C THR A 268 4.84 5.45 -13.50
N ALA A 269 3.58 5.03 -13.63
CA ALA A 269 3.03 4.47 -14.86
C ALA A 269 3.13 5.46 -16.04
N LEU A 270 2.73 6.73 -15.86
CA LEU A 270 2.76 7.75 -16.90
C LEU A 270 4.19 8.21 -17.24
N LYS A 271 5.15 8.16 -16.31
CA LYS A 271 6.58 8.44 -16.58
C LYS A 271 7.24 7.29 -17.32
N ARG A 272 6.88 6.04 -17.03
CA ARG A 272 7.28 4.87 -17.83
C ARG A 272 6.69 4.96 -19.24
N LEU A 273 5.40 5.28 -19.38
CA LEU A 273 4.73 5.50 -20.66
C LEU A 273 5.26 6.72 -21.43
N ALA A 274 5.54 7.84 -20.75
CA ALA A 274 6.07 9.05 -21.39
C ALA A 274 7.48 8.83 -21.93
N ARG A 275 8.34 8.14 -21.17
CA ARG A 275 9.65 7.67 -21.64
C ARG A 275 9.51 6.76 -22.86
N LYS A 276 8.55 5.83 -22.81
CA LYS A 276 8.24 4.88 -23.88
C LYS A 276 7.69 5.54 -25.16
N VAL A 277 6.88 6.59 -25.05
CA VAL A 277 6.43 7.38 -26.21
C VAL A 277 7.61 8.11 -26.84
N THR A 278 8.46 8.77 -26.03
CA THR A 278 9.65 9.46 -26.56
C THR A 278 10.66 8.53 -27.22
N GLU A 279 10.81 7.30 -26.74
CA GLU A 279 11.69 6.29 -27.33
C GLU A 279 11.12 5.70 -28.63
N HIS A 280 9.78 5.59 -28.76
CA HIS A 280 9.14 4.98 -29.93
C HIS A 280 8.73 5.98 -31.04
N THR A 281 8.55 7.27 -30.74
CA THR A 281 8.35 8.31 -31.78
C THR A 281 9.64 8.70 -32.53
N GLY A 282 10.78 8.11 -32.18
CA GLY A 282 12.04 8.29 -32.92
C GLY A 282 12.14 7.48 -34.21
N GLU A 283 11.31 6.44 -34.41
CA GLU A 283 11.48 5.50 -35.53
C GLU A 283 10.33 5.44 -36.54
N HIS A 284 9.17 6.06 -36.31
CA HIS A 284 8.09 6.11 -37.31
C HIS A 284 7.70 7.54 -37.65
N GLY A 285 8.07 7.93 -38.86
CA GLY A 285 7.90 9.25 -39.43
C GLY A 285 6.45 9.70 -39.56
N GLU A 286 6.33 11.02 -39.40
CA GLU A 286 5.41 11.98 -40.01
C GLU A 286 3.90 11.68 -40.16
N HIS A 287 3.14 12.69 -39.71
CA HIS A 287 1.73 12.99 -39.96
C HIS A 287 0.68 12.21 -39.15
N TYR A 288 0.35 12.74 -37.96
CA TYR A 288 -0.96 13.33 -37.64
C TYR A 288 -0.91 13.84 -36.19
N VAL A 289 -0.47 15.09 -35.99
CA VAL A 289 -0.65 15.79 -34.71
C VAL A 289 -1.60 16.93 -34.95
N ALA A 290 -2.84 16.75 -34.48
CA ALA A 290 -3.80 17.83 -34.34
C ALA A 290 -3.18 18.90 -33.43
N SER A 291 -2.77 20.00 -34.03
CA SER A 291 -1.91 21.00 -33.38
C SER A 291 -2.72 22.10 -32.70
N ASN A 292 -4.06 22.07 -32.84
CA ASN A 292 -4.93 23.09 -32.30
C ASN A 292 -6.10 22.55 -31.47
N ARG A 293 -6.51 23.31 -30.45
CA ARG A 293 -7.62 22.95 -29.52
C ARG A 293 -8.97 22.77 -30.22
N LEU A 294 -9.12 23.32 -31.42
CA LEU A 294 -10.32 23.17 -32.26
C LEU A 294 -10.40 21.79 -32.93
N GLU A 295 -9.28 21.21 -33.36
CA GLU A 295 -9.25 19.87 -33.97
C GLU A 295 -9.55 18.77 -32.95
N TRP A 296 -9.07 18.94 -31.70
CA TRP A 296 -9.41 18.05 -30.59
C TRP A 296 -10.92 17.99 -30.30
N ARG A 297 -11.64 19.11 -30.46
CA ARG A 297 -13.10 19.15 -30.26
C ARG A 297 -13.84 18.46 -31.41
N LEU A 298 -13.35 18.59 -32.64
CA LEU A 298 -13.94 17.93 -33.80
C LEU A 298 -13.75 16.42 -33.75
N ILE A 299 -12.56 15.93 -33.39
CA ILE A 299 -12.31 14.49 -33.21
C ILE A 299 -13.19 13.91 -32.08
N GLY A 300 -13.32 14.63 -30.96
CA GLY A 300 -14.20 14.23 -29.86
C GLY A 300 -15.69 14.22 -30.20
N GLN A 301 -16.15 15.13 -31.07
CA GLN A 301 -17.54 15.15 -31.55
C GLN A 301 -17.82 14.01 -32.53
N SER A 302 -16.88 13.68 -33.41
CA SER A 302 -16.99 12.54 -34.33
C SER A 302 -17.06 11.19 -33.60
N ALA A 303 -16.32 11.04 -32.49
CA ALA A 303 -16.34 9.83 -31.67
C ALA A 303 -17.68 9.61 -30.93
N CYS A 304 -18.44 10.67 -30.65
CA CYS A 304 -19.77 10.55 -30.03
C CYS A 304 -20.87 10.07 -30.99
N TRP A 305 -20.69 10.23 -32.30
CA TRP A 305 -21.69 9.81 -33.30
C TRP A 305 -21.44 8.41 -33.89
N GLY A 306 -20.30 7.78 -33.59
CA GLY A 306 -19.95 6.42 -34.07
C GLY A 306 -20.68 5.27 -33.36
N GLY A 307 -21.58 5.56 -32.41
CA GLY A 307 -22.31 4.58 -31.59
C GLY A 307 -23.80 4.43 -31.91
N VAL A 308 -24.28 4.93 -33.07
CA VAL A 308 -25.66 4.71 -33.54
C VAL A 308 -25.64 4.07 -34.93
N VAL A 309 -25.45 2.74 -34.96
CA VAL A 309 -26.01 1.79 -35.93
C VAL A 309 -26.31 0.50 -35.18
#